data_AF-A0A2D5VFL8-F1
#
_entry.id   AF-A0A2D5VFL8-F1
#
_cell.length_a   1.000
_cell.length_b   1.000
_cell.length_c   1.000
_cell.angle_alpha   90.00
_cell.angle_beta   90.00
_cell.angle_gamma   90.00
#
_symmetry.space_group_name_H-M   'P 1'
#
loop_
_entity.id
_entity.type
_entity.pdbx_description
1 polymer ?
#
loop_
_entity_poly.entity_id
_entity_poly.type
_entity_poly.pdbx_seq_one_letter_code
_entity_poly.pdbx_strand_id
1 'polypeptide(L)'
;MFDPERLATEIGRGELLHLAKRYYKVTHDAIRRYDPHHLILGDRYEVQEALPIEVVKAAAPYVDVLSFQAFAEPVKYLSQWYQASGKPVLWADGSHRRETVQDNSGKYLDGEYYLVDGKWFAETIENLLQNPGVVGAHLCGGYIRNRYRRKGLIDEEEQPDEIAISEIQKGSQAVTDWLRQLES
;
A
#
# COMPACT_ATOMS: atom_id res chain seq x y z
N MET A 1 -14.08 -8.99 18.97
CA MET A 1 -13.42 -9.43 17.72
C MET A 1 -14.44 -10.27 16.95
N PHE A 2 -14.59 -10.08 15.64
CA PHE A 2 -15.55 -10.84 14.83
C PHE A 2 -15.00 -12.25 14.57
N ASP A 3 -15.85 -13.27 14.62
CA ASP A 3 -15.46 -14.67 14.37
C ASP A 3 -15.48 -14.97 12.85
N PRO A 4 -14.33 -15.26 12.22
CA PRO A 4 -14.24 -15.51 10.78
C PRO A 4 -15.09 -16.68 10.29
N GLU A 5 -15.35 -17.70 11.10
CA GLU A 5 -16.15 -18.87 10.69
C GLU A 5 -17.58 -18.47 10.29
N ARG A 6 -18.07 -17.35 10.84
CA ARG A 6 -19.41 -16.84 10.57
C ARG A 6 -19.59 -16.35 9.13
N LEU A 7 -18.49 -16.06 8.41
CA LEU A 7 -18.51 -15.70 6.99
C LEU A 7 -19.06 -16.81 6.08
N ALA A 8 -19.09 -18.05 6.56
CA ALA A 8 -19.72 -19.17 5.85
C ALA A 8 -21.23 -18.94 5.62
N THR A 9 -21.88 -18.12 6.46
CA THR A 9 -23.32 -17.86 6.42
C THR A 9 -23.64 -16.47 5.89
N GLU A 10 -24.81 -16.32 5.27
CA GLU A 10 -25.31 -15.00 4.84
C GLU A 10 -25.54 -14.06 6.04
N ILE A 11 -26.03 -14.60 7.15
CA ILE A 11 -26.23 -13.85 8.40
C ILE A 11 -24.90 -13.28 8.90
N GLY A 12 -23.85 -14.12 9.00
CA GLY A 12 -22.55 -13.66 9.49
C GLY A 12 -21.90 -12.63 8.55
N ARG A 13 -22.02 -12.78 7.22
CA ARG A 13 -21.59 -11.75 6.27
C ARG A 13 -22.36 -10.44 6.47
N GLY A 14 -23.67 -10.51 6.66
CA GLY A 14 -24.51 -9.34 6.96
C GLY A 14 -24.11 -8.63 8.25
N GLU A 15 -23.76 -9.38 9.29
CA GLU A 15 -23.27 -8.84 10.55
C GLU A 15 -21.91 -8.16 10.42
N LEU A 16 -20.95 -8.77 9.71
CA LEU A 16 -19.66 -8.14 9.45
C LEU A 16 -19.84 -6.84 8.66
N LEU A 17 -20.66 -6.88 7.61
CA LEU A 17 -20.99 -5.69 6.82
C LEU A 17 -21.57 -4.58 7.70
N HIS A 18 -22.52 -4.90 8.59
CA HIS A 18 -23.13 -3.92 9.50
C HIS A 18 -22.10 -3.34 10.47
N LEU A 19 -21.28 -4.19 11.09
CA LEU A 19 -20.23 -3.78 12.02
C LEU A 19 -19.21 -2.86 11.35
N ALA A 20 -18.68 -3.29 10.19
CA ALA A 20 -17.73 -2.49 9.41
C ALA A 20 -18.35 -1.16 8.95
N LYS A 21 -19.62 -1.17 8.52
CA LYS A 21 -20.32 0.05 8.09
C LYS A 21 -20.43 1.05 9.23
N ARG A 22 -20.66 0.58 10.46
CA ARG A 22 -20.67 1.44 11.65
C ARG A 22 -19.29 2.05 11.90
N TYR A 23 -18.23 1.27 11.81
CA TYR A 23 -16.85 1.77 11.94
C TYR A 23 -16.58 2.88 10.93
N TYR A 24 -16.76 2.61 9.63
CA TYR A 24 -16.48 3.58 8.57
C TYR A 24 -17.35 4.83 8.64
N LYS A 25 -18.62 4.70 9.01
CA LYS A 25 -19.47 5.88 9.20
C LYS A 25 -18.95 6.78 10.32
N VAL A 26 -18.61 6.18 11.47
CA VAL A 26 -18.16 6.96 12.64
C VAL A 26 -16.82 7.64 12.35
N THR A 27 -15.87 6.95 11.72
CA THR A 27 -14.57 7.53 11.38
C THR A 27 -14.70 8.62 10.31
N HIS A 28 -15.48 8.38 9.26
CA HIS A 28 -15.79 9.39 8.24
C HIS A 28 -16.43 10.64 8.84
N ASP A 29 -17.50 10.49 9.62
CA ASP A 29 -18.20 11.65 10.20
C ASP A 29 -17.29 12.44 11.16
N ALA A 30 -16.42 11.73 11.89
CA ALA A 30 -15.43 12.37 12.76
C ALA A 30 -14.40 13.17 11.95
N ILE A 31 -13.89 12.63 10.84
CA ILE A 31 -12.97 13.35 9.94
C ILE A 31 -13.69 14.55 9.32
N ARG A 32 -14.85 14.35 8.69
CA ARG A 32 -15.60 15.42 7.99
C ARG A 32 -16.07 16.54 8.89
N ARG A 33 -16.21 16.30 10.20
CA ARG A 33 -16.48 17.35 11.18
C ARG A 33 -15.37 18.40 11.28
N TYR A 34 -14.12 18.00 11.09
CA TYR A 34 -12.95 18.88 11.21
C TYR A 34 -12.25 19.15 9.87
N ASP A 35 -12.47 18.28 8.88
CA ASP A 35 -11.84 18.35 7.56
C ASP A 35 -12.83 17.96 6.45
N PRO A 36 -13.59 18.93 5.93
CA PRO A 36 -14.55 18.67 4.86
C PRO A 36 -13.91 18.58 3.47
N HIS A 37 -12.61 18.83 3.32
CA HIS A 37 -11.99 19.05 2.01
C HIS A 37 -10.95 17.99 1.62
N HIS A 38 -10.25 17.38 2.57
CA HIS A 38 -9.21 16.39 2.23
C HIS A 38 -9.78 15.00 1.96
N LEU A 39 -9.03 14.20 1.22
CA LEU A 39 -9.40 12.83 0.86
C LEU A 39 -9.25 11.89 2.06
N ILE A 40 -10.19 10.94 2.19
CA ILE A 40 -10.12 9.83 3.14
C ILE A 40 -9.57 8.61 2.39
N LEU A 41 -8.36 8.19 2.75
CA LEU A 41 -7.58 7.20 2.00
C LEU A 41 -7.79 5.74 2.43
N GLY A 42 -8.88 5.42 3.13
CA GLY A 42 -9.17 4.06 3.57
C GLY A 42 -8.36 3.60 4.78
N ASP A 43 -8.20 2.27 4.92
CA ASP A 43 -7.71 1.62 6.15
C ASP A 43 -6.43 0.78 5.93
N ARG A 44 -5.77 0.96 4.78
CA ARG A 44 -4.51 0.29 4.41
C ARG A 44 -4.57 -1.23 4.54
N TYR A 45 -5.52 -1.85 3.84
CA TYR A 45 -5.85 -3.27 4.00
C TYR A 45 -4.70 -4.20 3.59
N GLU A 46 -4.39 -5.19 4.42
CA GLU A 46 -3.52 -6.31 4.03
C GLU A 46 -4.27 -7.24 3.07
N VAL A 47 -3.68 -7.51 1.90
CA VAL A 47 -4.32 -8.31 0.84
C VAL A 47 -3.63 -9.65 0.58
N GLN A 48 -2.51 -9.93 1.24
CA GLN A 48 -1.94 -11.26 1.25
C GLN A 48 -2.71 -12.21 2.17
N GLU A 49 -3.40 -11.65 3.17
CA GLU A 49 -4.32 -12.37 4.03
C GLU A 49 -5.77 -12.23 3.53
N ALA A 50 -6.67 -13.06 4.04
CA ALA A 50 -8.08 -13.03 3.67
C ALA A 50 -8.73 -11.70 4.09
N LEU A 51 -9.01 -10.83 3.12
CA LEU A 51 -9.81 -9.60 3.29
C LEU A 51 -11.27 -9.85 2.84
N PRO A 52 -12.25 -9.85 3.77
CA PRO A 52 -13.65 -10.04 3.40
C PRO A 52 -14.17 -8.87 2.56
N ILE A 53 -14.83 -9.18 1.44
CA ILE A 53 -15.44 -8.18 0.54
C ILE A 53 -16.47 -7.31 1.28
N GLU A 54 -17.10 -7.81 2.35
CA GLU A 54 -18.01 -7.08 3.23
C GLU A 54 -17.36 -5.84 3.83
N VAL A 55 -16.07 -5.91 4.21
CA VAL A 55 -15.33 -4.78 4.79
C VAL A 55 -15.10 -3.72 3.72
N VAL A 56 -14.70 -4.12 2.51
CA VAL A 56 -14.46 -3.19 1.40
C VAL A 56 -15.78 -2.54 0.94
N LYS A 57 -16.86 -3.31 0.84
CA LYS A 57 -18.21 -2.79 0.53
C LYS A 57 -18.70 -1.83 1.61
N ALA A 58 -18.44 -2.11 2.88
CA ALA A 58 -18.76 -1.21 3.99
C ALA A 58 -17.98 0.10 3.92
N ALA A 59 -16.70 0.05 3.51
CA ALA A 59 -15.82 1.21 3.41
C ALA A 59 -16.16 2.12 2.24
N ALA A 60 -16.50 1.55 1.09
CA ALA A 60 -16.68 2.27 -0.18
C ALA A 60 -17.49 3.59 -0.10
N PRO A 61 -18.64 3.68 0.60
CA PRO A 61 -19.39 4.94 0.68
C PRO A 61 -18.76 6.02 1.58
N TYR A 62 -17.73 5.69 2.36
CA TYR A 62 -17.13 6.56 3.37
C TYR A 62 -15.66 6.92 3.10
N VAL A 63 -15.07 6.35 2.06
CA VAL A 63 -13.68 6.57 1.69
C VAL A 63 -13.59 6.99 0.22
N ASP A 64 -12.62 7.85 -0.06
CA ASP A 64 -12.37 8.37 -1.40
C ASP A 64 -11.46 7.42 -2.20
N VAL A 65 -10.51 6.77 -1.51
CA VAL A 65 -9.55 5.81 -2.07
C VAL A 65 -9.48 4.57 -1.18
N LEU A 66 -9.38 3.38 -1.79
CA LEU A 66 -9.03 2.15 -1.07
C LEU A 66 -7.50 1.97 -1.08
N SER A 67 -6.87 2.14 0.07
CA SER A 67 -5.43 1.87 0.23
C SER A 67 -5.17 0.42 0.61
N PHE A 68 -4.18 -0.20 -0.03
CA PHE A 68 -3.79 -1.59 0.20
C PHE A 68 -2.31 -1.72 0.54
N GLN A 69 -2.02 -2.60 1.49
CA GLN A 69 -0.70 -3.10 1.80
C GLN A 69 -0.49 -4.45 1.11
N ALA A 70 0.52 -4.54 0.24
CA ALA A 70 0.85 -5.75 -0.51
C ALA A 70 2.37 -5.87 -0.68
N PHE A 71 2.99 -6.86 -0.05
CA PHE A 71 4.42 -7.18 -0.20
C PHE A 71 4.70 -8.25 -1.26
N ALA A 72 3.65 -8.92 -1.74
CA ALA A 72 3.69 -9.84 -2.86
C ALA A 72 2.58 -9.47 -3.86
N GLU A 73 2.87 -9.60 -5.16
CA GLU A 73 1.92 -9.43 -6.27
C GLU A 73 1.02 -8.16 -6.22
N PRO A 74 1.54 -6.95 -5.91
CA PRO A 74 0.70 -5.74 -5.79
C PRO A 74 -0.13 -5.44 -7.05
N VAL A 75 0.43 -5.62 -8.25
CA VAL A 75 -0.28 -5.41 -9.53
C VAL A 75 -1.56 -6.24 -9.61
N LYS A 76 -1.49 -7.52 -9.24
CA LYS A 76 -2.61 -8.45 -9.24
C LYS A 76 -3.68 -8.02 -8.23
N TYR A 77 -3.29 -7.76 -6.98
CA TYR A 77 -4.25 -7.43 -5.93
C TYR A 77 -4.95 -6.08 -6.18
N LEU A 78 -4.22 -5.06 -6.60
CA LEU A 78 -4.80 -3.75 -6.90
C LEU A 78 -5.78 -3.85 -8.08
N SER A 79 -5.46 -4.66 -9.11
CA SER A 79 -6.38 -4.95 -10.22
C SER A 79 -7.67 -5.64 -9.75
N GLN A 80 -7.54 -6.69 -8.93
CA GLN A 80 -8.69 -7.42 -8.38
C GLN A 80 -9.61 -6.53 -7.54
N TRP A 81 -9.04 -5.71 -6.65
CA TRP A 81 -9.84 -4.86 -5.78
C TRP A 81 -10.46 -3.67 -6.52
N TYR A 82 -9.79 -3.14 -7.53
CA TYR A 82 -10.42 -2.16 -8.42
C TYR A 82 -11.61 -2.78 -9.16
N GLN A 83 -11.45 -3.96 -9.76
CA GLN A 83 -12.54 -4.67 -10.44
C GLN A 83 -13.72 -4.98 -9.51
N ALA A 84 -13.44 -5.37 -8.26
CA ALA A 84 -14.46 -5.72 -7.28
C ALA A 84 -15.22 -4.52 -6.69
N SER A 85 -14.59 -3.34 -6.64
CA SER A 85 -15.13 -2.17 -5.92
C SER A 85 -15.50 -0.99 -6.82
N GLY A 86 -14.87 -0.86 -7.99
CA GLY A 86 -14.95 0.33 -8.85
C GLY A 86 -14.37 1.60 -8.23
N LYS A 87 -13.74 1.53 -7.06
CA LYS A 87 -13.17 2.67 -6.33
C LYS A 87 -11.69 2.86 -6.70
N PRO A 88 -11.17 4.09 -6.74
CA PRO A 88 -9.74 4.32 -6.86
C PRO A 88 -8.96 3.54 -5.81
N VAL A 89 -7.83 2.97 -6.22
CA VAL A 89 -6.98 2.10 -5.39
C VAL A 89 -5.56 2.63 -5.28
N LEU A 90 -4.98 2.57 -4.09
CA LEU A 90 -3.62 3.03 -3.79
C LEU A 90 -2.80 1.86 -3.27
N TRP A 91 -1.65 1.57 -3.87
CA TRP A 91 -0.68 0.66 -3.27
C TRP A 91 0.08 1.42 -2.17
N ALA A 92 -0.48 1.43 -0.96
CA ALA A 92 -0.07 2.31 0.11
C ALA A 92 1.10 1.78 0.95
N ASP A 93 1.41 0.48 0.82
CA ASP A 93 2.54 -0.10 1.51
C ASP A 93 3.02 -1.39 0.82
N GLY A 94 4.29 -1.41 0.45
CA GLY A 94 4.94 -2.59 -0.10
C GLY A 94 6.39 -2.35 -0.41
N SER A 95 7.18 -3.42 -0.44
CA SER A 95 8.61 -3.33 -0.78
C SER A 95 9.19 -4.70 -1.09
N HIS A 96 10.24 -4.72 -1.90
CA HIS A 96 11.07 -5.89 -2.13
C HIS A 96 12.49 -5.66 -1.59
N ARG A 97 13.26 -6.73 -1.39
CA ARG A 97 14.65 -6.68 -0.93
C ARG A 97 15.57 -7.07 -2.08
N ARG A 98 16.66 -6.32 -2.29
CA ARG A 98 17.65 -6.64 -3.34
C ARG A 98 18.73 -7.58 -2.82
N GLU A 99 19.46 -7.10 -1.82
CA GLU A 99 20.61 -7.79 -1.23
C GLU A 99 20.54 -7.74 0.29
N THR A 100 21.11 -8.76 0.92
CA THR A 100 21.43 -8.76 2.34
C THR A 100 22.89 -8.37 2.51
N VAL A 101 23.15 -7.35 3.32
CA VAL A 101 24.49 -6.84 3.59
C VAL A 101 24.85 -7.14 5.04
N GLN A 102 26.05 -7.68 5.25
CA GLN A 102 26.60 -7.94 6.58
C GLN A 102 27.01 -6.64 7.26
N ASP A 103 26.67 -6.51 8.53
CA ASP A 103 26.98 -5.38 9.39
C ASP A 103 27.60 -5.86 10.70
N ASN A 104 28.87 -5.53 10.90
CA ASN A 104 29.62 -5.89 12.10
C ASN A 104 29.58 -4.78 13.18
N SER A 105 28.76 -3.74 12.99
CA SER A 105 28.69 -2.61 13.94
C SER A 105 27.94 -2.95 15.24
N GLY A 106 27.19 -4.06 15.26
CA GLY A 106 26.33 -4.47 16.37
C GLY A 106 25.00 -3.70 16.43
N LYS A 107 24.67 -2.89 15.41
CA LYS A 107 23.42 -2.13 15.33
C LYS A 107 22.19 -3.01 15.07
N TYR A 108 22.37 -4.13 14.36
CA TYR A 108 21.30 -5.06 14.00
C TYR A 108 21.49 -6.41 14.70
N LEU A 109 20.39 -7.00 15.21
CA LEU A 109 20.41 -8.23 16.01
C LEU A 109 21.13 -9.39 15.34
N ASP A 110 20.89 -9.58 14.04
CA ASP A 110 21.47 -10.66 13.24
C ASP A 110 22.72 -10.21 12.45
N GLY A 111 23.23 -9.00 12.71
CA GLY A 111 24.39 -8.46 12.02
C GLY A 111 24.17 -8.24 10.52
N GLU A 112 22.94 -7.90 10.10
CA GLU A 112 22.62 -7.68 8.69
C GLU A 112 21.62 -6.54 8.47
N TYR A 113 21.68 -5.93 7.28
CA TYR A 113 20.64 -5.05 6.74
C TYR A 113 20.31 -5.39 5.29
N TYR A 114 19.25 -4.80 4.75
CA TYR A 114 18.76 -5.04 3.39
C TYR A 114 18.80 -3.77 2.54
N LEU A 115 19.21 -3.92 1.29
CA LEU A 115 19.10 -2.87 0.28
C LEU A 115 17.70 -2.86 -0.34
N VAL A 116 17.23 -1.67 -0.71
CA VAL A 116 15.97 -1.50 -1.42
C VAL A 116 16.13 -1.97 -2.86
N ASP A 117 15.16 -2.74 -3.33
CA ASP A 117 15.09 -3.13 -4.74
C ASP A 117 14.37 -2.03 -5.54
N GLY A 118 15.13 -1.01 -5.92
CA GLY A 118 14.61 0.14 -6.65
C GLY A 118 14.11 -0.24 -8.04
N LYS A 119 14.82 -1.13 -8.74
CA LYS A 119 14.41 -1.68 -10.04
C LYS A 119 13.07 -2.38 -9.95
N TRP A 120 12.89 -3.30 -9.00
CA TRP A 120 11.61 -3.98 -8.82
C TRP A 120 10.48 -3.00 -8.51
N PHE A 121 10.74 -1.97 -7.69
CA PHE A 121 9.73 -0.96 -7.38
C PHE A 121 9.34 -0.16 -8.63
N ALA A 122 10.32 0.26 -9.43
CA ALA A 122 10.10 0.97 -10.68
C ALA A 122 9.28 0.15 -11.69
N GLU A 123 9.65 -1.12 -11.91
CA GLU A 123 8.89 -2.03 -12.78
C GLU A 123 7.47 -2.27 -12.24
N THR A 124 7.31 -2.33 -10.91
CA THR A 124 5.99 -2.52 -10.29
C THR A 124 5.08 -1.32 -10.54
N ILE A 125 5.57 -0.09 -10.35
CA ILE A 125 4.76 1.11 -10.58
C ILE A 125 4.40 1.30 -12.05
N GLU A 126 5.29 0.93 -12.98
CA GLU A 126 4.98 0.95 -14.41
C GLU A 126 3.88 -0.06 -14.76
N ASN A 127 3.97 -1.29 -14.24
CA ASN A 127 2.94 -2.31 -14.45
C ASN A 127 1.59 -1.93 -13.82
N LEU A 128 1.60 -1.20 -12.71
CA LEU A 128 0.37 -0.69 -12.10
C LEU A 128 -0.40 0.28 -13.01
N LEU A 129 0.25 0.95 -13.96
CA LEU A 129 -0.40 1.88 -14.91
C LEU A 129 -1.41 1.18 -15.84
N GLN A 130 -1.32 -0.14 -15.98
CA GLN A 130 -2.31 -0.93 -16.73
C GLN A 130 -3.68 -0.97 -16.04
N ASN A 131 -3.74 -0.65 -14.74
CA ASN A 131 -4.97 -0.58 -13.99
C ASN A 131 -5.43 0.89 -13.89
N PRO A 132 -6.52 1.29 -14.59
CA PRO A 132 -6.98 2.68 -14.60
C PRO A 132 -7.51 3.16 -13.24
N GLY A 133 -7.74 2.26 -12.28
CA GLY A 133 -8.12 2.60 -10.92
C GLY A 133 -6.94 2.96 -10.01
N VAL A 134 -5.70 2.69 -10.40
CA VAL A 134 -4.53 3.00 -9.57
C VAL A 134 -4.29 4.50 -9.53
N VAL A 135 -4.14 5.03 -8.31
CA VAL A 135 -3.85 6.45 -8.08
C VAL A 135 -2.48 6.71 -7.45
N GLY A 136 -1.70 5.66 -7.18
CA GLY A 136 -0.33 5.83 -6.69
C GLY A 136 0.27 4.57 -6.07
N ALA A 137 1.50 4.74 -5.59
CA ALA A 137 2.29 3.72 -4.90
C ALA A 137 3.20 4.36 -3.84
N HIS A 138 3.34 3.71 -2.68
CA HIS A 138 4.25 4.11 -1.61
C HIS A 138 5.20 2.96 -1.23
N LEU A 139 6.49 3.26 -1.16
CA LEU A 139 7.51 2.31 -0.73
C LEU A 139 7.53 2.15 0.80
N CYS A 140 7.37 0.90 1.28
CA CYS A 140 7.41 0.58 2.70
C CYS A 140 8.79 0.80 3.31
N GLY A 141 8.87 1.55 4.43
CA GLY A 141 10.10 1.76 5.17
C GLY A 141 11.20 2.43 4.34
N GLY A 142 10.82 3.11 3.26
CA GLY A 142 11.73 3.60 2.25
C GLY A 142 12.50 4.86 2.62
N TYR A 143 12.25 5.53 3.74
CA TYR A 143 13.02 6.73 4.07
C TYR A 143 14.33 6.39 4.77
N ILE A 144 14.34 6.30 6.11
CA ILE A 144 15.54 5.98 6.89
C ILE A 144 15.56 4.50 7.26
N ARG A 145 16.72 3.86 7.07
CA ARG A 145 17.00 2.49 7.52
C ARG A 145 16.87 2.40 9.04
N ASN A 146 15.86 1.68 9.51
CA ASN A 146 15.62 1.46 10.94
C ASN A 146 16.04 0.05 11.38
N ARG A 147 16.19 -0.16 12.69
CA ARG A 147 16.66 -1.43 13.27
C ARG A 147 15.69 -2.60 13.15
N TYR A 148 14.41 -2.35 12.85
CA TYR A 148 13.39 -3.40 12.73
C TYR A 148 13.22 -3.88 11.29
N ARG A 149 12.95 -2.97 10.35
CA ARG A 149 12.85 -3.27 8.92
C ARG A 149 14.20 -3.46 8.26
N ARG A 150 15.26 -2.88 8.83
CA ARG A 150 16.65 -2.97 8.38
C ARG A 150 16.83 -2.55 6.93
N LYS A 151 15.97 -1.65 6.45
CA LYS A 151 15.92 -1.17 5.07
C LYS A 151 15.45 0.29 5.04
N GLY A 152 15.99 1.07 4.10
CA GLY A 152 15.66 2.47 3.83
C GLY A 152 16.44 2.98 2.62
N LEU A 153 16.02 4.09 2.02
CA LEU A 153 16.74 4.75 0.91
C LEU A 153 17.91 5.60 1.42
N ILE A 154 17.93 5.95 2.71
CA ILE A 154 19.09 6.51 3.39
C ILE A 154 19.43 5.69 4.63
N ASP A 155 20.70 5.63 4.99
CA ASP A 155 21.14 5.00 6.23
C ASP A 155 21.04 5.94 7.45
N GLU A 156 21.50 5.46 8.62
CA GLU A 156 21.45 6.22 9.87
C GLU A 156 22.42 7.41 9.88
N GLU A 157 23.38 7.44 8.96
CA GLU A 157 24.35 8.50 8.71
C GLU A 157 23.91 9.41 7.55
N GLU A 158 22.64 9.31 7.15
CA GLU A 158 22.01 10.05 6.05
C GLU A 158 22.67 9.81 4.67
N GLN A 159 23.43 8.73 4.51
CA GLN A 159 24.02 8.36 3.23
C GLN A 159 22.97 7.65 2.35
N PRO A 160 22.79 8.09 1.09
CA PRO A 160 21.79 7.53 0.20
C PRO A 160 22.20 6.20 -0.45
N ASP A 161 21.23 5.30 -0.64
CA ASP A 161 21.31 4.20 -1.61
C ASP A 161 21.10 4.77 -3.02
N GLU A 162 22.18 5.32 -3.60
CA GLU A 162 22.14 5.99 -4.90
C GLU A 162 21.59 5.09 -6.02
N ILE A 163 21.85 3.78 -5.95
CA ILE A 163 21.37 2.81 -6.93
C ILE A 163 19.85 2.70 -6.84
N ALA A 164 19.31 2.40 -5.65
CA ALA A 164 17.88 2.27 -5.48
C ALA A 164 17.13 3.56 -5.81
N ILE A 165 17.67 4.71 -5.41
CA ILE A 165 17.09 6.03 -5.72
C ILE A 165 17.07 6.28 -7.22
N SER A 166 18.18 6.03 -7.93
CA SER A 166 18.25 6.20 -9.39
C SER A 166 17.25 5.31 -10.13
N GLU A 167 17.07 4.07 -9.68
CA GLU A 167 16.09 3.15 -10.26
C GLU A 167 14.65 3.61 -10.02
N ILE A 168 14.32 4.04 -8.81
CA ILE A 168 12.99 4.59 -8.47
C ILE A 168 12.69 5.85 -9.30
N GLN A 169 13.67 6.74 -9.47
CA GLN A 169 13.53 7.93 -10.30
C GLN A 169 13.17 7.60 -11.75
N LYS A 170 13.74 6.53 -12.33
CA LYS A 170 13.37 6.08 -13.69
C LYS A 170 11.90 5.67 -13.75
N GLY A 171 11.42 4.94 -12.74
CA GLY A 171 10.00 4.57 -12.65
C GLY A 171 9.09 5.81 -12.50
N SER A 172 9.46 6.78 -11.65
CA SER A 172 8.71 8.04 -11.52
C SER A 172 8.68 8.84 -12.83
N GLN A 173 9.77 8.81 -13.62
CA GLN A 173 9.80 9.43 -14.93
C GLN A 173 8.85 8.73 -15.92
N ALA A 174 8.80 7.38 -15.91
CA ALA A 174 7.87 6.63 -16.75
C ALA A 174 6.40 6.98 -16.44
N VAL A 175 6.04 7.13 -15.16
CA VAL A 175 4.70 7.61 -14.75
C VAL A 175 4.43 9.02 -15.27
N THR A 176 5.43 9.92 -15.18
CA THR A 176 5.30 11.30 -15.68
C THR A 176 5.08 11.34 -17.19
N ASP A 177 5.79 10.51 -17.94
CA ASP A 177 5.66 10.45 -19.39
C ASP A 177 4.33 9.82 -19.83
N TRP A 178 3.85 8.81 -19.10
CA TRP A 178 2.51 8.26 -19.27
C TRP A 178 1.41 9.30 -19.04
N LEU A 179 1.50 10.10 -17.97
CA LEU A 179 0.54 11.18 -17.70
C LEU A 179 0.49 12.20 -18.85
N ARG A 180 1.65 12.61 -19.38
CA ARG A 180 1.73 13.54 -20.51
C ARG A 180 1.05 12.98 -21.77
N GLN A 181 1.10 11.68 -22.00
CA GLN A 181 0.43 11.02 -23.13
C GLN A 181 -1.09 10.96 -22.98
N LEU A 182 -1.61 10.99 -21.76
CA LEU A 182 -3.06 11.05 -21.51
C LEU A 182 -3.64 12.45 -21.69
N GLU A 183 -2.82 13.49 -21.51
CA GLU A 183 -3.21 14.89 -21.64
C GLU A 183 -3.08 15.43 -23.08
N SER A 184 -2.41 14.69 -23.97
CA SER A 184 -2.17 15.04 -25.39
C SER A 184 -3.25 14.50 -26.33
#